data_AF-A0A259MMV4-F1
#
_entry.id   AF-A0A259MMV4-F1
#
_cell.length_a   1.000
_cell.length_b   1.000
_cell.length_c   1.000
_cell.angle_alpha   90.00
_cell.angle_beta   90.00
_cell.angle_gamma   90.00
#
_symmetry.space_group_name_H-M   'P 1'
#
loop_
_entity.id
_entity.type
_entity.pdbx_description
1 polymer ?
#
loop_
_entity_poly.entity_id
_entity_poly.type
_entity_poly.pdbx_seq_one_letter_code
_entity_poly.pdbx_strand_id
1 'polypeptide(L)'
;MARPTAKMVLTLLTATMMASTAGAQTPAPAQRSSIEMPTTAGLPEFRDPKTGQIWTPENVGKGPIGRPTPADLAFDPLAQAERIKGVVVQRPKFTPLGWSAPTAGPGTPLVTMDNASLSAVPARRWQVVMYVSNNSAGTLAPMIDCRFTNAGRLVEETRALLPGIGAGVRGGLTVYGPKTDLFVDRAACRIVSP
;
A
#
# COMPACT_ATOMS: atom_id res chain seq x y z
N MET A 1 -25.66 59.99 10.74
CA MET A 1 -26.34 59.94 9.42
C MET A 1 -26.05 58.57 8.83
N ALA A 2 -26.89 57.55 9.02
CA ALA A 2 -28.20 57.26 8.40
C ALA A 2 -28.08 56.58 7.00
N ARG A 3 -28.21 55.24 7.03
CA ARG A 3 -28.70 54.26 6.01
C ARG A 3 -27.94 54.04 4.69
N PRO A 4 -27.65 52.77 4.34
CA PRO A 4 -27.58 52.33 2.94
C PRO A 4 -28.99 51.96 2.43
N THR A 5 -29.33 52.47 1.25
CA THR A 5 -30.59 52.26 0.53
C THR A 5 -30.54 50.99 -0.31
N ALA A 6 -31.56 50.14 -0.12
CA ALA A 6 -31.85 48.99 -0.95
C ALA A 6 -32.32 49.42 -2.35
N LYS A 7 -31.88 48.69 -3.39
CA LYS A 7 -32.58 48.62 -4.68
C LYS A 7 -32.65 47.17 -5.14
N MET A 8 -33.83 46.61 -4.88
CA MET A 8 -34.34 45.36 -5.42
C MET A 8 -34.94 45.70 -6.80
N VAL A 9 -34.42 45.11 -7.87
CA VAL A 9 -35.14 45.07 -9.15
C VAL A 9 -35.18 43.63 -9.63
N LEU A 10 -36.42 43.16 -9.59
CA LEU A 10 -36.98 41.90 -10.03
C LEU A 10 -36.81 41.76 -11.54
N THR A 11 -36.32 40.61 -12.01
CA THR A 11 -36.42 40.24 -13.44
C THR A 11 -36.90 38.81 -13.54
N LEU A 12 -38.07 38.67 -14.18
CA LEU A 12 -38.76 37.42 -14.46
C LEU A 12 -37.90 36.51 -15.34
N LEU A 13 -37.82 35.23 -15.00
CA LEU A 13 -37.63 34.18 -16.00
C LEU A 13 -38.76 33.16 -15.94
N THR A 14 -39.48 33.18 -17.06
CA THR A 14 -40.43 32.24 -17.63
C THR A 14 -40.18 30.77 -17.35
N ALA A 15 -41.27 30.10 -16.96
CA ALA A 15 -41.43 28.65 -16.95
C ALA A 15 -41.54 28.10 -18.38
N THR A 16 -40.76 27.08 -18.69
CA THR A 16 -41.00 26.16 -19.81
C THR A 16 -40.93 24.73 -19.28
N MET A 17 -42.10 24.08 -19.19
CA MET A 17 -42.20 22.65 -18.99
C MET A 17 -41.77 21.95 -20.28
N MET A 18 -40.79 21.06 -20.19
CA MET A 18 -40.53 20.05 -21.23
C MET A 18 -40.71 18.66 -20.64
N ALA A 19 -41.55 17.89 -21.32
CA ALA A 19 -41.93 16.53 -21.01
C ALA A 19 -40.72 15.59 -21.00
N SER A 20 -40.55 14.84 -19.91
CA SER A 20 -39.61 13.73 -19.82
C SER A 20 -40.17 12.54 -20.59
N THR A 21 -39.64 12.30 -21.79
CA THR A 21 -39.83 11.03 -22.52
C THR A 21 -39.02 9.94 -21.81
N ALA A 22 -39.70 8.84 -21.46
CA ALA A 22 -39.08 7.64 -20.93
C ALA A 22 -38.21 6.99 -22.01
N GLY A 23 -36.90 7.23 -21.95
CA GLY A 23 -35.90 6.48 -22.70
C GLY A 23 -35.59 5.17 -21.98
N ALA A 24 -36.05 4.05 -22.54
CA ALA A 24 -35.62 2.72 -22.13
C ALA A 24 -34.09 2.60 -22.35
N GLN A 25 -33.33 2.52 -21.26
CA GLN A 25 -31.90 2.25 -21.28
C GLN A 25 -31.71 0.75 -21.48
N THR A 26 -31.47 0.33 -22.73
CA THR A 26 -30.87 -0.98 -23.03
C THR A 26 -29.46 -1.01 -22.41
N PRO A 27 -29.06 -2.07 -21.69
CA PRO A 27 -27.70 -2.18 -21.19
C PRO A 27 -26.74 -2.31 -22.38
N ALA A 28 -25.82 -1.34 -22.53
CA ALA A 28 -24.71 -1.48 -23.46
C ALA A 28 -23.86 -2.70 -23.04
N PRO A 29 -23.53 -3.62 -23.96
CA PRO A 29 -22.57 -4.67 -23.65
C PRO A 29 -21.23 -4.01 -23.31
N ALA A 30 -20.72 -4.29 -22.11
CA ALA A 30 -19.38 -3.88 -21.69
C ALA A 30 -18.37 -4.43 -22.70
N GLN A 31 -17.75 -3.54 -23.46
CA GLN A 31 -16.72 -3.87 -24.43
C GLN A 31 -15.47 -4.34 -23.67
N ARG A 32 -15.38 -5.65 -23.41
CA ARG A 32 -14.13 -6.28 -22.97
C ARG A 32 -13.15 -6.12 -24.11
N SER A 33 -12.04 -5.44 -23.85
CA SER A 33 -10.91 -5.40 -24.77
C SER A 33 -10.34 -6.81 -24.88
N SER A 34 -10.72 -7.54 -25.92
CA SER A 34 -10.05 -8.76 -26.35
C SER A 34 -8.96 -8.36 -27.32
N ILE A 35 -7.71 -8.60 -26.95
CA ILE A 35 -6.61 -8.57 -27.91
C ILE A 35 -6.74 -9.85 -28.72
N GLU A 36 -7.19 -9.73 -29.96
CA GLU A 36 -7.19 -10.84 -30.91
C GLU A 36 -5.75 -11.01 -31.41
N MET A 37 -5.08 -12.05 -30.90
CA MET A 37 -3.74 -12.39 -31.36
C MET A 37 -3.84 -13.03 -32.75
N PRO A 38 -3.14 -12.49 -33.78
CA PRO A 38 -3.12 -13.13 -35.09
C PRO A 38 -2.47 -14.52 -34.98
N THR A 39 -3.20 -15.54 -35.42
CA THR A 39 -2.75 -16.93 -35.52
C THR A 39 -1.60 -17.02 -36.51
N THR A 40 -0.39 -16.81 -36.01
CA THR A 40 0.84 -17.11 -36.76
C THR A 40 1.01 -18.63 -36.76
N ALA A 41 1.29 -19.20 -37.94
CA ALA A 41 1.58 -20.61 -38.09
C ALA A 41 2.79 -21.00 -37.20
N GLY A 42 2.55 -21.91 -36.25
CA GLY A 42 3.48 -22.28 -35.19
C GLY A 42 2.97 -21.80 -33.82
N LEU A 43 1.89 -22.42 -33.33
CA LEU A 43 1.36 -22.13 -31.99
C LEU A 43 2.48 -22.35 -30.95
N PRO A 44 2.67 -21.44 -29.97
CA PRO A 44 3.62 -21.66 -28.89
C PRO A 44 3.15 -22.83 -28.03
N GLU A 45 3.74 -24.00 -28.30
CA GLU A 45 3.55 -25.21 -27.53
C GLU A 45 4.43 -25.14 -26.27
N PHE A 46 3.82 -25.14 -25.10
CA PHE A 46 4.55 -25.22 -23.84
C PHE A 46 4.59 -26.67 -23.36
N ARG A 47 5.76 -27.29 -23.44
CA ARG A 47 5.95 -28.63 -22.88
C ARG A 47 6.22 -28.54 -21.38
N ASP A 48 5.31 -29.05 -20.57
CA ASP A 48 5.50 -29.14 -19.13
C ASP A 48 6.66 -30.10 -18.81
N PRO A 49 7.74 -29.62 -18.19
CA PRO A 49 8.90 -30.46 -17.87
C PRO A 49 8.59 -31.53 -16.81
N LYS A 50 7.55 -31.38 -15.99
CA LYS A 50 7.18 -32.36 -14.96
C LYS A 50 6.36 -33.52 -15.52
N THR A 51 5.42 -33.24 -16.42
CA THR A 51 4.46 -34.23 -16.93
C THR A 51 4.76 -34.67 -18.37
N GLY A 52 5.61 -33.94 -19.09
CA GLY A 52 5.85 -34.14 -20.52
C GLY A 52 4.67 -33.72 -21.40
N GLN A 53 3.61 -33.18 -20.80
CA GLN A 53 2.40 -32.75 -21.48
C GLN A 53 2.67 -31.51 -22.32
N ILE A 54 2.20 -31.51 -23.57
CA ILE A 54 2.28 -30.35 -24.46
C ILE A 54 1.00 -29.55 -24.30
N TRP A 55 1.15 -28.33 -23.79
CA TRP A 55 0.08 -27.37 -23.65
C TRP A 55 0.01 -26.50 -24.92
N THR A 56 -1.15 -26.54 -25.56
CA THR A 56 -1.54 -25.68 -26.67
C THR A 56 -2.66 -24.74 -26.20
N PRO A 57 -2.90 -23.60 -26.87
CA PRO A 57 -4.03 -22.72 -26.51
C PRO A 57 -5.39 -23.43 -26.49
N GLU A 58 -5.54 -24.53 -27.23
CA GLU A 58 -6.78 -25.30 -27.32
C GLU A 58 -6.97 -26.26 -26.15
N ASN A 59 -5.90 -26.73 -25.50
CA ASN A 59 -5.94 -27.78 -24.47
C ASN A 59 -5.53 -27.30 -23.07
N VAL A 60 -4.93 -26.10 -22.96
CA VAL A 60 -4.58 -25.49 -21.67
C VAL A 60 -5.84 -25.31 -20.82
N GLY A 61 -5.83 -25.85 -19.59
CA GLY A 61 -6.97 -25.82 -18.67
C GLY A 61 -8.12 -26.81 -18.96
N LYS A 62 -8.00 -27.68 -19.98
CA LYS A 62 -9.05 -28.68 -20.33
C LYS A 62 -8.71 -30.13 -19.97
N GLY A 63 -7.48 -30.41 -19.55
CA GLY A 63 -7.07 -31.75 -19.10
C GLY A 63 -7.51 -32.07 -17.67
N PRO A 64 -7.51 -33.35 -17.27
CA PRO A 64 -7.69 -33.72 -15.88
C PRO A 64 -6.57 -33.07 -15.06
N ILE A 65 -6.92 -32.05 -14.29
CA ILE A 65 -6.03 -31.48 -13.29
C ILE A 65 -5.84 -32.61 -12.27
N GLY A 66 -4.70 -33.31 -12.32
CA GLY A 66 -4.33 -34.26 -11.29
C GLY A 66 -4.51 -33.59 -9.93
N ARG A 67 -4.96 -34.31 -8.90
CA ARG A 67 -5.13 -33.72 -7.57
C ARG A 67 -3.84 -32.96 -7.23
N PRO A 68 -3.90 -31.64 -7.00
CA PRO A 68 -2.72 -30.85 -6.73
C PRO A 68 -1.92 -31.53 -5.62
N THR A 69 -0.65 -31.85 -5.89
CA THR A 69 0.23 -32.24 -4.79
C THR A 69 0.44 -31.01 -3.91
N PRO A 70 0.83 -31.16 -2.63
CA PRO A 70 1.22 -30.00 -1.83
C PRO A 70 2.31 -29.12 -2.47
N ALA A 71 3.11 -29.67 -3.39
CA ALA A 71 4.10 -28.94 -4.18
C ALA A 71 3.52 -28.20 -5.40
N ASP A 72 2.30 -28.56 -5.83
CA ASP A 72 1.57 -27.89 -6.92
C ASP A 72 0.60 -26.83 -6.40
N LEU A 73 0.36 -26.81 -5.08
CA LEU A 73 -0.30 -25.68 -4.43
C LEU A 73 0.60 -24.46 -4.57
N ALA A 74 0.05 -23.41 -5.17
CA ALA A 74 0.66 -22.08 -5.15
C ALA A 74 1.03 -21.70 -3.70
N PHE A 75 2.04 -20.85 -3.55
CA PHE A 75 2.52 -20.35 -2.26
C PHE A 75 1.35 -20.07 -1.30
N ASP A 76 1.24 -20.83 -0.22
CA ASP A 76 0.24 -20.62 0.83
C ASP A 76 0.85 -19.72 1.93
N PRO A 77 0.53 -18.41 1.95
CA PRO A 77 1.02 -17.52 2.99
C PRO A 77 0.56 -17.96 4.39
N LEU A 78 -0.56 -18.67 4.52
CA LEU A 78 -1.10 -19.09 5.83
C LEU A 78 -0.37 -20.32 6.39
N ALA A 79 0.25 -21.15 5.55
CA ALA A 79 1.07 -22.27 5.98
C ALA A 79 2.42 -21.84 6.59
N GLN A 80 2.83 -20.57 6.43
CA GLN A 80 4.08 -20.07 7.02
C GLN A 80 4.04 -20.11 8.55
N ALA A 81 4.96 -20.88 9.14
CA ALA A 81 5.14 -21.00 10.59
C ALA A 81 6.42 -20.30 11.10
N GLU A 82 7.29 -19.86 10.19
CA GLU A 82 8.59 -19.32 10.56
C GLU A 82 8.49 -17.89 11.11
N ARG A 83 9.16 -17.68 12.26
CA ARG A 83 9.27 -16.40 12.94
C ARG A 83 10.73 -16.16 13.30
N ILE A 84 11.19 -14.95 13.01
CA ILE A 84 12.48 -14.46 13.47
C ILE A 84 12.35 -14.10 14.95
N LYS A 85 13.18 -14.74 15.79
CA LYS A 85 13.17 -14.56 17.24
C LYS A 85 13.92 -13.29 17.63
N GLY A 86 13.40 -12.59 18.64
CA GLY A 86 13.99 -11.36 19.16
C GLY A 86 13.54 -10.10 18.41
N VAL A 87 14.21 -8.99 18.72
CA VAL A 87 13.99 -7.68 18.10
C VAL A 87 15.22 -7.32 17.27
N VAL A 88 15.04 -7.09 15.98
CA VAL A 88 16.10 -6.64 15.09
C VAL A 88 16.30 -5.14 15.27
N VAL A 89 17.47 -4.72 15.73
CA VAL A 89 17.78 -3.29 15.91
C VAL A 89 18.41 -2.73 14.63
N GLN A 90 17.89 -1.60 14.15
CA GLN A 90 18.35 -0.91 12.95
C GLN A 90 18.63 0.56 13.24
N ARG A 91 19.58 1.13 12.51
CA ARG A 91 19.86 2.57 12.49
C ARG A 91 19.60 3.07 11.07
N PRO A 92 18.34 3.29 10.69
CA PRO A 92 18.00 3.65 9.32
C PRO A 92 18.56 5.02 8.96
N LYS A 93 18.86 5.21 7.68
CA LYS A 93 19.21 6.54 7.16
C LYS A 93 17.98 7.45 7.24
N PHE A 94 18.11 8.56 7.96
CA PHE A 94 17.11 9.62 7.97
C PHE A 94 17.44 10.64 6.87
N THR A 95 16.46 10.98 6.06
CA THR A 95 16.61 11.99 5.00
C THR A 95 15.71 13.17 5.34
N PRO A 96 16.27 14.34 5.73
CA PRO A 96 15.49 15.55 5.96
C PRO A 96 14.75 15.95 4.68
N LEU A 97 13.47 16.28 4.81
CA LEU A 97 12.59 16.66 3.70
C LEU A 97 12.07 18.09 3.83
N GLY A 98 12.04 18.62 5.04
CA GLY A 98 11.60 19.97 5.28
C GLY A 98 11.57 20.32 6.76
N TRP A 99 11.08 21.52 7.01
CA TRP A 99 10.96 22.09 8.34
C TRP A 99 9.60 22.76 8.51
N SER A 100 9.05 22.68 9.72
CA SER A 100 7.87 23.41 10.16
C SER A 100 8.11 23.99 11.55
N ALA A 101 7.41 25.07 11.90
CA ALA A 101 7.47 25.61 13.26
C ALA A 101 7.06 24.54 14.30
N PRO A 102 7.76 24.41 15.44
CA PRO A 102 7.37 23.51 16.52
C PRO A 102 5.93 23.76 17.01
N THR A 103 5.19 22.67 17.26
CA THR A 103 3.76 22.69 17.63
C THR A 103 3.41 21.81 18.83
N ALA A 104 4.39 21.14 19.44
CA ALA A 104 4.16 20.24 20.57
C ALA A 104 3.49 20.97 21.75
N GLY A 105 2.51 20.31 22.38
CA GLY A 105 1.71 20.86 23.48
C GLY A 105 0.73 19.84 24.04
N PRO A 106 -0.22 20.23 24.91
CA PRO A 106 -1.12 19.31 25.63
C PRO A 106 -2.02 18.40 24.77
N GLY A 107 -2.06 18.55 23.44
CA GLY A 107 -2.74 17.66 22.50
C GLY A 107 -1.92 17.30 21.26
N THR A 108 -0.68 17.80 21.15
CA THR A 108 0.20 17.56 19.99
C THR A 108 1.44 16.82 20.46
N PRO A 109 1.68 15.59 19.97
CA PRO A 109 2.81 14.79 20.42
C PRO A 109 4.14 15.40 19.97
N LEU A 110 5.18 15.18 20.77
CA LEU A 110 6.55 15.64 20.49
C LEU A 110 7.08 15.16 19.14
N VAL A 111 6.70 13.94 18.75
CA VAL A 111 7.07 13.32 17.48
C VAL A 111 5.82 12.72 16.87
N THR A 112 5.59 12.95 15.59
CA THR A 112 4.55 12.26 14.80
C THR A 112 5.18 11.35 13.76
N MET A 113 4.45 10.31 13.39
CA MET A 113 4.79 9.39 12.31
C MET A 113 3.61 9.28 11.36
N ASP A 114 3.86 9.41 10.06
CA ASP A 114 2.83 9.41 9.03
C ASP A 114 3.20 8.49 7.85
N ASN A 115 2.18 8.05 7.12
CA ASN A 115 2.29 7.36 5.83
C ASN A 115 3.22 6.14 5.85
N ALA A 116 3.08 5.27 6.86
CA ALA A 116 3.77 4.00 6.90
C ALA A 116 3.24 3.07 5.79
N SER A 117 4.04 2.86 4.75
CA SER A 117 3.68 2.04 3.59
C SER A 117 4.58 0.82 3.48
N LEU A 118 3.97 -0.37 3.48
CA LEU A 118 4.64 -1.66 3.33
C LEU A 118 4.86 -1.96 1.84
N SER A 119 6.09 -2.36 1.50
CA SER A 119 6.42 -2.86 0.16
C SER A 119 7.41 -4.02 0.24
N ALA A 120 7.33 -4.93 -0.72
CA ALA A 120 8.33 -5.97 -0.91
C ALA A 120 9.37 -5.50 -1.92
N VAL A 121 10.65 -5.62 -1.58
CA VAL A 121 11.73 -5.46 -2.55
C VAL A 121 12.14 -6.86 -3.02
N PRO A 122 11.88 -7.23 -4.30
CA PRO A 122 12.11 -8.58 -4.79
C PRO A 122 13.51 -9.10 -4.49
N ALA A 123 13.59 -10.37 -4.03
CA ALA A 123 14.83 -11.04 -3.65
C ALA A 123 15.66 -10.31 -2.57
N ARG A 124 15.06 -9.37 -1.84
CA ARG A 124 15.71 -8.63 -0.75
C ARG A 124 14.88 -8.77 0.52
N ARG A 125 14.21 -7.69 0.93
CA ARG A 125 13.48 -7.59 2.19
C ARG A 125 12.17 -6.87 1.98
N TRP A 126 11.23 -7.17 2.86
CA TRP A 126 10.12 -6.27 3.12
C TRP A 126 10.65 -4.96 3.69
N GLN A 127 9.96 -3.87 3.40
CA GLN A 127 10.33 -2.56 3.92
C GLN A 127 9.10 -1.73 4.22
N VAL A 128 9.20 -0.89 5.24
CA VAL A 128 8.23 0.17 5.52
C VAL A 128 8.90 1.50 5.26
N VAL A 129 8.34 2.28 4.35
CA VAL A 129 8.71 3.68 4.16
C VAL A 129 7.73 4.52 4.97
N MET A 130 8.25 5.50 5.72
CA MET A 130 7.43 6.38 6.56
C MET A 130 8.06 7.76 6.70
N TYR A 131 7.27 8.71 7.17
CA TYR A 131 7.74 10.04 7.57
C TYR A 131 7.69 10.21 9.08
N VAL A 132 8.66 10.95 9.62
CA VAL A 132 8.73 11.33 11.03
C VAL A 132 8.92 12.83 11.11
N SER A 133 8.18 13.48 12.01
CA SER A 133 8.28 14.92 12.26
C SER A 133 8.57 15.16 13.74
N ASN A 134 9.59 15.96 14.04
CA ASN A 134 9.85 16.46 15.39
C ASN A 134 9.05 17.77 15.58
N ASN A 135 7.98 17.70 16.36
CA ASN A 135 7.12 18.86 16.65
C ASN A 135 7.59 19.65 17.87
N SER A 136 8.65 19.21 18.55
CA SER A 136 9.20 19.87 19.72
C SER A 136 10.12 21.04 19.36
N ALA A 137 10.42 21.88 20.36
CA ALA A 137 11.40 22.97 20.25
C ALA A 137 12.85 22.49 20.43
N GLY A 138 13.07 21.20 20.69
CA GLY A 138 14.38 20.62 20.95
C GLY A 138 14.82 19.60 19.91
N THR A 139 16.03 19.07 20.06
CA THR A 139 16.48 17.90 19.28
C THR A 139 16.00 16.63 19.96
N LEU A 140 15.43 15.72 19.19
CA LEU A 140 14.92 14.43 19.67
C LEU A 140 15.58 13.27 18.94
N ALA A 141 15.72 12.11 19.59
CA ALA A 141 16.30 10.91 18.99
C ALA A 141 15.29 9.75 19.09
N PRO A 142 14.26 9.74 18.23
CA PRO A 142 13.13 8.86 18.42
C PRO A 142 13.49 7.39 18.22
N MET A 143 12.80 6.53 18.97
CA MET A 143 12.82 5.09 18.80
C MET A 143 11.47 4.63 18.25
N ILE A 144 11.51 3.81 17.21
CA ILE A 144 10.33 3.29 16.52
C ILE A 144 10.36 1.77 16.53
N ASP A 145 9.27 1.14 16.95
CA ASP A 145 9.08 -0.30 16.82
C ASP A 145 8.13 -0.60 15.67
N CYS A 146 8.55 -1.48 14.76
CA CYS A 146 7.77 -2.01 13.65
C CYS A 146 7.56 -3.52 13.82
N ARG A 147 6.31 -3.96 13.71
CA ARG A 147 5.92 -5.37 13.79
C ARG A 147 5.44 -5.83 12.43
N PHE A 148 6.16 -6.75 11.82
CA PHE A 148 5.81 -7.38 10.55
C PHE A 148 5.01 -8.65 10.84
N THR A 149 3.79 -8.72 10.34
CA THR A 149 2.88 -9.83 10.59
C THR A 149 2.45 -10.51 9.30
N ASN A 150 1.92 -11.72 9.45
CA ASN A 150 1.22 -12.47 8.42
C ASN A 150 0.00 -13.15 9.05
N ALA A 151 -1.20 -12.76 8.62
CA ALA A 151 -2.45 -13.21 9.21
C ALA A 151 -2.50 -12.99 10.74
N GLY A 152 -1.98 -11.84 11.19
CA GLY A 152 -1.90 -11.48 12.61
C GLY A 152 -0.79 -12.18 13.41
N ARG A 153 -0.10 -13.18 12.85
CA ARG A 153 1.06 -13.82 13.48
C ARG A 153 2.31 -12.98 13.26
N LEU A 154 3.12 -12.82 14.30
CA LEU A 154 4.37 -12.07 14.21
C LEU A 154 5.42 -12.84 13.42
N VAL A 155 5.96 -12.21 12.37
CA VAL A 155 7.05 -12.74 11.53
C VAL A 155 8.39 -12.17 11.99
N GLU A 156 8.48 -10.85 12.14
CA GLU A 156 9.67 -10.14 12.63
C GLU A 156 9.25 -8.90 13.42
N GLU A 157 10.02 -8.57 14.46
CA GLU A 157 9.92 -7.29 15.17
C GLU A 157 11.23 -6.52 14.99
N THR A 158 11.11 -5.26 14.60
CA THR A 158 12.25 -4.40 14.27
C THR A 158 12.17 -3.10 15.05
N ARG A 159 13.27 -2.71 15.68
CA ARG A 159 13.44 -1.44 16.38
C ARG A 159 14.36 -0.53 15.61
N ALA A 160 13.85 0.58 15.12
CA ALA A 160 14.60 1.64 14.48
C ALA A 160 15.03 2.71 15.49
N LEU A 161 16.34 2.98 15.53
CA LEU A 161 16.94 4.06 16.32
C LEU A 161 17.29 5.20 15.36
N LEU A 162 16.56 6.31 15.46
CA LEU A 162 16.80 7.47 14.59
C LEU A 162 17.97 8.31 15.13
N PRO A 163 18.65 9.06 14.25
CA PRO A 163 19.61 10.06 14.70
C PRO A 163 18.89 11.20 15.44
N GLY A 164 19.67 12.13 16.00
CA GLY A 164 19.11 13.39 16.49
C GLY A 164 18.44 14.19 15.37
N ILE A 165 17.15 14.49 15.54
CA ILE A 165 16.32 15.27 14.63
C ILE A 165 16.10 16.63 15.25
N GLY A 166 16.52 17.70 14.58
CA GLY A 166 16.36 19.07 15.06
C GLY A 166 14.90 19.49 15.21
N ALA A 167 14.67 20.58 15.95
CA ALA A 167 13.36 21.15 16.20
C ALA A 167 12.62 21.45 14.89
N GLY A 168 11.37 20.98 14.76
CA GLY A 168 10.54 21.23 13.58
C GLY A 168 10.91 20.43 12.34
N VAL A 169 11.97 19.61 12.37
CA VAL A 169 12.44 18.88 11.19
C VAL A 169 11.52 17.70 10.89
N ARG A 170 11.15 17.57 9.61
CA ARG A 170 10.48 16.41 9.03
C ARG A 170 11.44 15.67 8.12
N GLY A 171 11.41 14.34 8.15
CA GLY A 171 12.19 13.51 7.25
C GLY A 171 11.58 12.16 6.95
N GLY A 172 12.08 11.54 5.90
CA GLY A 172 11.72 10.18 5.48
C GLY A 172 12.75 9.17 5.95
N LEU A 173 12.28 7.96 6.23
CA LEU A 173 13.13 6.81 6.50
C LEU A 173 12.53 5.52 5.96
N THR A 174 13.37 4.49 5.88
CA THR A 174 12.98 3.13 5.54
C THR A 174 13.40 2.18 6.65
N VAL A 175 12.46 1.41 7.17
CA VAL A 175 12.72 0.32 8.12
C VAL A 175 12.58 -1.00 7.39
N TYR A 176 13.60 -1.84 7.44
CA TYR A 176 13.57 -3.14 6.78
C TYR A 176 12.94 -4.19 7.70
N GLY A 177 12.13 -5.05 7.12
CA GLY A 177 11.57 -6.24 7.75
C GLY A 177 12.31 -7.51 7.33
N PRO A 178 11.63 -8.67 7.39
CA PRO A 178 12.24 -9.95 7.04
C PRO A 178 12.60 -10.00 5.54
N LYS A 179 13.39 -11.00 5.19
CA LYS A 179 13.61 -11.35 3.78
C LYS A 179 12.27 -11.70 3.10
N THR A 180 12.20 -11.51 1.78
CA THR A 180 10.96 -11.74 1.01
C THR A 180 10.62 -13.21 0.77
N ASP A 181 11.44 -14.14 1.26
CA ASP A 181 11.12 -15.57 1.38
C ASP A 181 10.09 -15.84 2.49
N LEU A 182 10.00 -14.94 3.48
CA LEU A 182 8.93 -14.87 4.44
C LEU A 182 7.89 -13.86 3.95
N PHE A 183 6.64 -14.29 3.85
CA PHE A 183 5.52 -13.43 3.53
C PHE A 183 5.08 -12.60 4.73
N VAL A 184 4.71 -11.36 4.42
CA VAL A 184 4.21 -10.36 5.35
C VAL A 184 2.99 -9.72 4.71
N ASP A 185 1.87 -9.68 5.44
CA ASP A 185 0.63 -9.03 4.97
C ASP A 185 0.49 -7.61 5.52
N ARG A 186 1.11 -7.32 6.66
CA ARG A 186 0.96 -6.07 7.39
C ARG A 186 2.23 -5.73 8.14
N ALA A 187 2.52 -4.43 8.21
CA ALA A 187 3.49 -3.88 9.13
C ALA A 187 2.85 -2.78 9.97
N ALA A 188 2.97 -2.87 11.30
CA ALA A 188 2.48 -1.86 12.22
C ALA A 188 3.67 -1.21 12.93
N CYS A 189 3.86 0.09 12.72
CA CYS A 189 4.93 0.87 13.32
C CYS A 189 4.37 1.86 14.35
N ARG A 190 5.11 2.07 15.45
CA ARG A 190 4.77 3.05 16.49
C ARG A 190 6.02 3.67 17.08
N ILE A 191 5.90 4.91 17.54
CA ILE A 191 6.91 5.57 18.35
C ILE A 191 6.87 4.94 19.75
N VAL A 192 8.03 4.51 20.25
CA VAL A 192 8.16 3.93 21.60
C VAL A 192 8.99 4.81 22.55
N SER A 193 9.83 5.69 21.99
CA SER A 193 10.41 6.82 22.70
C SER A 193 10.43 8.01 21.74
N PRO A 194 9.91 9.18 22.13
CA PRO A 194 10.12 10.41 21.37
C PRO A 194 11.59 10.85 21.45
#